data_AF-A0A127P4Z5-F1
#
_entry.id   AF-A0A127P4Z5-F1
#
_cell.length_a   1.000
_cell.length_b   1.000
_cell.length_c   1.000
_cell.angle_alpha   90.00
_cell.angle_beta   90.00
_cell.angle_gamma   90.00
#
_symmetry.space_group_name_H-M   'P 1'
#
loop_
_entity.id
_entity.type
_entity.pdbx_description
1 polymer ?
#
loop_
_entity_poly.entity_id
_entity_poly.type
_entity_poly.pdbx_seq_one_letter_code
_entity_poly.pdbx_strand_id
1 'polypeptide(L)' 'MNISVEELAQRIGVSDQTVSNFERTGKCTLATFVRILESLNATPDLNDVLVPETRSIEEMRAKSAAVSRQRAYRKARSTP' A
#
# COMPACT_ATOMS: atom_id res chain seq x y z
N MET A 1 2.65 7.79 16.33
CA MET A 1 3.50 7.05 17.29
C MET A 1 4.88 7.68 17.22
N ASN A 2 5.47 8.10 18.35
CA ASN A 2 6.78 8.73 18.36
C ASN A 2 7.77 7.74 18.99
N ILE A 3 8.51 7.01 18.15
CA ILE A 3 9.48 5.98 18.56
C ILE A 3 10.88 6.51 18.23
N SER A 4 11.87 6.24 19.06
CA SER A 4 13.26 6.59 18.73
C SER A 4 13.82 5.69 17.64
N VAL A 5 14.84 6.17 16.92
CA VAL A 5 15.56 5.41 15.89
C VAL A 5 16.14 4.11 16.45
N GLU A 6 16.65 4.17 17.68
CA GLU A 6 17.26 3.04 18.40
C GLU A 6 16.22 1.97 18.77
N GLU A 7 15.06 2.38 19.31
CA GLU A 7 13.95 1.47 19.62
C GLU A 7 13.38 0.84 18.35
N LEU A 8 13.28 1.62 17.26
CA LEU A 8 12.87 1.10 15.97
C LEU A 8 13.89 0.04 15.51
N ALA A 9 15.16 0.38 15.41
CA ALA A 9 16.23 -0.52 14.97
C ALA A 9 16.26 -1.85 15.73
N GLN A 10 16.08 -1.81 17.06
CA GLN A 10 15.96 -3.00 17.90
C GLN A 10 14.76 -3.88 17.52
N ARG A 11 13.59 -3.29 17.29
CA ARG A 11 12.37 -4.03 16.91
C ARG A 11 12.46 -4.73 15.56
N ILE A 12 13.09 -4.08 14.57
CA ILE A 12 13.23 -4.62 13.21
C ILE A 12 14.49 -5.46 13.00
N GLY A 13 15.38 -5.50 14.01
CA GLY A 13 16.61 -6.30 14.00
C GLY A 13 17.64 -5.82 12.99
N VAL A 14 17.79 -4.49 12.85
CA VAL A 14 18.81 -3.86 11.98
C VAL A 14 19.63 -2.86 12.81
N SER A 15 20.75 -2.36 12.27
CA SER A 15 21.54 -1.35 12.97
C SER A 15 20.87 0.03 12.93
N ASP A 16 21.11 0.84 13.96
CA ASP A 16 20.65 2.24 14.03
C ASP A 16 21.11 3.05 12.82
N GLN A 17 22.33 2.75 12.32
CA GLN A 17 22.89 3.38 11.13
C GLN A 17 22.06 3.10 9.88
N THR A 18 21.47 1.90 9.75
CA THR A 18 20.59 1.56 8.62
C THR A 18 19.29 2.36 8.68
N VAL A 19 18.68 2.50 9.86
CA VAL A 19 17.46 3.29 10.05
C VAL A 19 17.73 4.78 9.82
N SER A 20 18.83 5.31 10.38
CA SER A 20 19.25 6.69 10.18
C SER A 20 19.55 7.01 8.71
N ASN A 21 20.20 6.10 7.99
CA ASN A 21 20.42 6.26 6.55
C ASN A 21 19.12 6.22 5.76
N PHE A 22 18.17 5.37 6.16
CA PHE A 22 16.85 5.33 5.54
C PHE A 22 16.10 6.65 5.73
N GLU A 23 16.07 7.22 6.94
CA GLU A 23 15.43 8.52 7.17
C GLU A 23 16.06 9.64 6.33
N ARG A 24 17.40 9.65 6.22
CA ARG A 24 18.11 10.71 5.48
C ARG A 24 17.99 10.57 3.96
N THR A 25 17.98 9.34 3.44
CA THR A 25 18.12 9.10 2.00
C THR A 25 16.84 8.56 1.35
N GLY A 26 15.91 8.04 2.14
CA GLY A 26 14.73 7.31 1.69
C GLY A 26 15.03 5.93 1.10
N LYS A 27 16.30 5.48 1.11
CA LYS A 27 16.72 4.23 0.45
C LYS A 27 16.91 3.11 1.46
N CYS A 28 16.31 1.97 1.20
CA CYS A 28 16.57 0.71 1.91
C CYS A 28 16.21 -0.48 1.01
N THR A 29 16.49 -1.70 1.47
CA THR A 29 16.00 -2.90 0.80
C THR A 29 14.51 -3.07 1.07
N LEU A 30 13.78 -3.74 0.17
CA LEU A 30 12.37 -4.03 0.37
C LEU A 30 12.12 -4.80 1.68
N ALA A 31 13.00 -5.74 2.03
CA ALA A 31 12.88 -6.50 3.28
C ALA A 31 12.94 -5.59 4.52
N THR A 32 13.89 -4.64 4.56
CA THR A 32 13.98 -3.66 5.65
C THR A 32 12.76 -2.74 5.66
N PHE A 33 12.29 -2.30 4.48
CA PHE A 33 11.11 -1.45 4.36
C PHE A 33 9.85 -2.10 4.92
N VAL A 34 9.58 -3.36 4.56
CA VAL A 34 8.42 -4.11 5.05
C VAL A 34 8.48 -4.26 6.57
N ARG A 35 9.64 -4.61 7.14
CA ARG A 35 9.81 -4.70 8.59
C ARG A 35 9.55 -3.36 9.29
N ILE A 36 10.02 -2.24 8.73
CA ILE A 36 9.73 -0.90 9.25
C ILE A 36 8.22 -0.66 9.26
N LEU A 37 7.52 -0.93 8.17
CA LEU A 37 6.07 -0.75 8.08
C LEU A 37 5.30 -1.64 9.06
N GLU A 38 5.71 -2.89 9.24
CA GLU A 38 5.14 -3.80 10.26
C GLU A 38 5.29 -3.22 11.67
N SER A 39 6.49 -2.75 12.02
CA SER A 39 6.75 -2.16 13.35
C SER A 39 5.97 -0.85 13.61
N LEU A 40 5.64 -0.11 12.54
CA LEU A 40 4.84 1.10 12.57
C LEU A 40 3.34 0.83 12.40
N ASN A 41 2.94 -0.42 12.20
CA ASN A 41 1.58 -0.84 11.90
C ASN A 41 0.97 -0.12 10.65
N ALA A 42 1.83 0.16 9.66
CA ALA A 42 1.53 0.87 8.42
C ALA A 42 1.55 -0.06 7.18
N THR A 43 1.48 -1.38 7.39
CA THR A 43 1.33 -2.36 6.30
C THR A 43 0.09 -2.18 5.42
N PRO A 44 -1.05 -1.62 5.90
CA PRO A 44 -2.21 -1.40 5.03
C PRO A 44 -1.93 -0.45 3.86
N ASP A 45 -0.97 0.47 4.02
CA ASP A 45 -0.60 1.45 3.00
C ASP A 45 0.05 0.79 1.77
N LEU A 46 0.58 -0.43 1.92
CA LEU A 46 1.12 -1.21 0.81
C LEU A 46 0.05 -1.85 -0.07
N ASN A 47 -1.20 -1.97 0.40
CA ASN A 47 -2.24 -2.66 -0.37
C ASN A 47 -2.53 -1.98 -1.71
N ASP A 48 -2.43 -0.65 -1.75
CA ASP A 48 -2.65 0.14 -2.96
C ASP A 48 -1.45 0.12 -3.91
N VAL A 49 -0.26 -0.20 -3.39
CA VAL A 49 1.00 -0.25 -4.16
C VAL A 49 1.29 -1.66 -4.67
N LEU A 50 1.01 -2.68 -3.87
CA LEU A 50 1.26 -4.09 -4.15
C LEU A 50 -0.03 -4.80 -4.58
N VAL A 51 -0.78 -4.19 -5.50
CA VAL A 51 -1.99 -4.81 -6.05
C VAL A 51 -1.58 -6.00 -6.91
N PRO A 52 -2.05 -7.22 -6.58
CA PRO A 52 -1.79 -8.38 -7.43
C PRO A 52 -2.42 -8.15 -8.81
N GLU A 53 -1.63 -8.38 -9.86
CA GLU A 53 -2.16 -8.44 -11.22
C GLU A 53 -3.27 -9.47 -11.29
N THR A 54 -4.38 -9.13 -11.95
CA THR A 54 -5.52 -10.04 -12.12
C THR A 54 -5.11 -11.10 -13.14
N ARG A 55 -4.88 -12.34 -12.69
CA ARG A 55 -4.33 -13.42 -13.54
C ARG A 55 -5.39 -14.40 -14.01
N SER A 56 -6.62 -14.34 -13.48
CA SER A 56 -7.70 -15.23 -13.89
C SER A 56 -9.01 -14.50 -14.20
N ILE A 57 -9.84 -15.15 -15.03
CA ILE A 57 -11.19 -14.68 -15.36
C ILE A 57 -12.07 -14.66 -14.09
N GLU A 58 -11.87 -15.60 -13.18
CA GLU A 58 -12.60 -15.68 -11.91
C GLU A 58 -12.28 -14.49 -11.00
N GLU A 59 -11.00 -14.13 -10.86
CA GLU A 59 -10.57 -12.95 -10.12
C GLU A 59 -11.13 -11.66 -10.75
N MET A 60 -11.16 -11.59 -12.08
CA MET A 60 -11.77 -10.46 -12.80
C MET A 60 -13.27 -10.34 -12.50
N ARG A 61 -13.99 -11.47 -12.47
CA ARG A 61 -15.42 -11.49 -12.11
C ARG A 61 -15.63 -11.04 -10.66
N ALA A 62 -14.83 -11.51 -9.71
CA ALA A 62 -14.91 -11.11 -8.31
C ALA A 62 -14.66 -9.60 -8.11
N LYS A 63 -13.60 -9.05 -8.73
CA LYS A 63 -13.32 -7.60 -8.70
C LYS A 63 -14.44 -6.77 -9.36
N SER A 64 -15.02 -7.27 -10.45
CA SER A 64 -16.11 -6.59 -11.16
C SER A 64 -17.41 -6.56 -10.36
N ALA A 65 -17.69 -7.59 -9.57
CA ALA A 65 -18.87 -7.66 -8.72
C ALA A 65 -18.80 -6.69 -7.53
N ALA A 66 -17.60 -6.41 -7.03
CA ALA A 66 -17.37 -5.48 -5.92
C ALA A 66 -17.53 -4.00 -6.31
N VAL A 67 -17.33 -3.65 -7.59
CA VAL A 67 -17.40 -2.26 -8.08
C VAL A 67 -18.72 -2.03 -8.81
N SER A 68 -19.71 -1.48 -8.12
CA SER A 68 -20.96 -1.05 -8.76
C SER A 68 -20.70 0.16 -9.68
N ARG A 69 -20.39 -0.10 -10.94
CA ARG A 69 -20.24 0.98 -11.94
C ARG A 69 -21.58 1.66 -12.15
N GLN A 70 -21.70 2.90 -11.69
CA GLN A 70 -22.85 3.75 -12.02
C GLN A 70 -22.69 4.24 -13.46
N ARG A 71 -23.63 3.84 -14.32
CA ARG A 71 -23.66 4.34 -15.71
C ARG A 71 -23.93 5.84 -15.72
N ALA A 72 -23.13 6.59 -16.48
CA ALA A 72 -23.42 7.99 -16.75
C ALA A 72 -24.79 8.10 -17.46
N TYR A 73 -25.70 8.88 -16.90
CA TYR A 73 -27.01 9.11 -17.49
C TYR A 73 -26.87 9.99 -18.73
N ARG A 74 -27.46 9.56 -19.86
CA ARG A 74 -27.67 10.42 -21.02
C ARG A 74 -29.02 11.10 -20.85
N LYS A 75 -29.05 12.45 -20.78
CA LYS A 75 -30.31 13.20 -20.88
C LYS A 75 -31.01 12.79 -22.18
N ALA A 76 -32.19 12.19 -22.05
CA ALA A 76 -33.07 11.96 -23.20
C ALA A 76 -33.36 13.31 -23.86
N ARG A 77 -33.14 13.39 -25.18
CA ARG A 77 -33.48 14.57 -25.97
C ARG A 77 -35.01 14.61 -26.05
N SER A 78 -35.62 15.55 -25.33
CA SER A 78 -37.04 15.87 -25.48
C SER A 78 -37.22 16.44 -26.87
N THR A 79 -37.76 15.64 -27.79
CA THR A 79 -38.22 16.14 -29.10
C THR A 79 -39.70 16.51 -28.93
N PRO A 80 -40.12 17.71 -29.38
CA PRO A 80 -41.49 18.20 -29.26
C PRO A 80 -42.50 17.39 -30.10
#